data_AF-A0AB36BEV3-F1
#
_entry.id   AF-A0AB36BEV3-F1
#
_cell.length_a   1.000
_cell.length_b   1.000
_cell.length_c   1.000
_cell.angle_alpha   90.00
_cell.angle_beta   90.00
_cell.angle_gamma   90.00
#
_symmetry.space_group_name_H-M   'P 1'
#
loop_
_entity.id
_entity.type
_entity.pdbx_description
1 polymer ?
#
loop_
_entity_poly.entity_id
_entity_poly.type
_entity_poly.pdbx_seq_one_letter_code
_entity_poly.pdbx_strand_id
1 'polypeptide(L)'
;MTEVKNGVLKYYDDKTQNWVVVETKPIAEKVVEIMRDDWLSHKGQLECWLLKYTTEDDPNLPEPIYIALFVDSESVKNYDRDTLEYFFKDYINNLSNKKNFKLNNFIKEMEDTKVVLPQQFNVEINMHINDPEMTMLLKEHNNITDNSTVTDVLINNTGSLTASYIYNGHAIPEKQFTYKANQ
;
A
#
# COMPACT_ATOMS: atom_id res chain seq x y z
N MET A 1 -37.49 -26.07 28.50
CA MET A 1 -36.32 -26.67 27.83
C MET A 1 -35.60 -25.56 27.09
N THR A 2 -34.32 -25.39 27.35
CA THR A 2 -33.46 -24.40 26.68
C THR A 2 -32.80 -25.08 25.49
N GLU A 3 -32.97 -24.53 24.29
CA GLU A 3 -32.32 -25.04 23.08
C GLU A 3 -31.24 -24.05 22.66
N VAL A 4 -30.01 -24.52 22.46
CA VAL A 4 -28.90 -23.73 21.94
C VAL A 4 -28.45 -24.36 20.63
N LYS A 5 -28.56 -23.59 19.53
CA LYS A 5 -28.12 -24.01 18.20
C LYS A 5 -27.46 -22.82 17.50
N ASN A 6 -26.23 -22.99 17.03
CA ASN A 6 -25.46 -21.97 16.30
C ASN A 6 -25.43 -20.58 16.98
N GLY A 7 -25.26 -20.52 18.31
CA GLY A 7 -25.18 -19.24 19.03
C GLY A 7 -26.53 -18.55 19.27
N VAL A 8 -27.65 -19.17 18.91
CA VAL A 8 -28.98 -18.68 19.25
C VAL A 8 -29.44 -19.38 20.52
N LEU A 9 -29.63 -18.60 21.59
CA LEU A 9 -30.25 -19.02 22.83
C LEU A 9 -31.72 -18.57 22.80
N LYS A 10 -32.64 -19.53 22.91
CA LYS A 10 -34.07 -19.24 23.07
C LYS A 10 -34.54 -19.74 24.43
N TYR A 11 -35.11 -18.85 25.24
CA TYR A 11 -35.68 -19.19 26.54
C TYR A 11 -36.99 -18.45 26.78
N TYR A 12 -37.83 -19.00 27.66
CA TYR A 12 -39.07 -18.36 28.09
C TYR A 12 -38.78 -17.56 29.36
N ASP A 13 -39.09 -16.27 29.35
CA ASP A 13 -38.90 -15.39 30.50
C ASP A 13 -40.20 -15.32 31.30
N ASP A 14 -40.22 -16.02 32.45
CA ASP A 14 -41.38 -16.08 33.34
C ASP A 14 -41.80 -14.72 33.92
N LYS A 15 -40.91 -13.71 33.95
CA LYS A 15 -41.22 -12.37 34.46
C LYS A 15 -41.96 -11.53 33.42
N THR A 16 -41.61 -11.68 32.15
CA THR A 16 -42.24 -10.95 31.04
C THR A 16 -43.30 -11.76 30.30
N GLN A 17 -43.44 -13.05 30.63
CA GLN A 17 -44.30 -14.05 29.98
C GLN A 17 -44.07 -14.18 28.46
N ASN A 18 -42.87 -13.84 27.98
CA ASN A 18 -42.53 -13.84 26.57
C ASN A 18 -41.35 -14.76 26.26
N TRP A 19 -41.29 -15.23 25.02
CA TRP A 19 -40.11 -15.92 24.50
C TRP A 19 -39.04 -14.89 24.14
N VAL A 20 -37.88 -15.02 24.78
CA VAL A 20 -36.69 -14.20 24.50
C VAL A 20 -35.76 -15.00 23.59
N VAL A 21 -35.34 -14.38 22.50
CA VAL A 21 -34.34 -14.91 21.58
C VAL A 21 -33.10 -14.02 21.71
N VAL A 22 -31.98 -14.63 22.10
CA VAL A 22 -30.68 -13.98 22.16
C VAL A 22 -29.81 -14.59 21.07
N GLU A 23 -29.48 -13.80 20.07
CA GLU A 23 -28.59 -14.19 18.98
C GLU A 23 -27.18 -13.69 19.30
N THR A 24 -26.25 -14.60 19.55
CA THR A 24 -24.82 -14.26 19.57
C THR A 24 -24.30 -14.33 18.14
N LYS A 25 -23.88 -13.21 17.55
CA LYS A 25 -23.08 -13.23 16.31
C LYS A 25 -21.85 -14.12 16.54
N PRO A 26 -21.30 -14.80 15.51
CA PRO A 26 -20.06 -15.55 15.66
C PRO A 26 -18.99 -14.62 16.26
N ILE A 27 -18.59 -14.88 17.50
CA ILE A 27 -17.69 -13.99 18.26
C ILE A 27 -16.39 -13.77 17.49
N ALA A 28 -15.90 -14.80 16.80
CA ALA A 28 -14.68 -14.74 15.99
C ALA A 28 -14.77 -13.74 14.83
N GLU A 29 -15.84 -13.75 14.03
CA GLU A 29 -16.01 -12.82 12.91
C GLU A 29 -16.07 -11.37 13.40
N LYS A 30 -16.80 -11.14 14.50
CA LYS A 30 -16.93 -9.79 15.04
C LYS A 30 -15.63 -9.27 15.65
N VAL A 31 -14.83 -10.14 16.27
CA VAL A 31 -13.50 -9.80 16.76
C VAL A 31 -12.57 -9.44 15.61
N VAL A 32 -12.58 -10.21 14.51
CA VAL A 32 -11.77 -9.91 13.32
C VAL A 32 -12.14 -8.57 12.70
N GLU A 33 -13.44 -8.27 12.59
CA GLU A 33 -13.92 -6.96 12.13
C GLU A 33 -13.40 -5.82 13.04
N ILE A 34 -13.55 -5.95 14.35
CA ILE A 34 -13.09 -4.93 15.31
C ILE A 34 -11.58 -4.71 15.20
N MET A 35 -10.79 -5.78 15.11
CA MET A 35 -9.34 -5.67 14.96
C MET A 35 -8.94 -5.02 13.63
N ARG A 36 -9.62 -5.34 12.54
CA ARG A 36 -9.40 -4.70 11.24
C ARG A 36 -9.73 -3.21 11.31
N ASP A 37 -10.89 -2.87 11.88
CA ASP A 37 -11.36 -1.49 11.94
C ASP A 37 -10.48 -0.64 12.87
N ASP A 38 -10.04 -1.19 14.00
CA ASP A 38 -9.05 -0.57 14.89
C ASP A 38 -7.72 -0.35 14.16
N TRP A 39 -7.20 -1.37 13.48
CA TRP A 39 -5.98 -1.25 12.67
C TRP A 39 -6.12 -0.17 11.58
N LEU A 40 -7.23 -0.15 10.85
CA LEU A 40 -7.50 0.81 9.76
C LEU A 40 -7.66 2.24 10.29
N SER A 41 -8.17 2.41 11.51
CA SER A 41 -8.32 3.73 12.15
C SER A 41 -6.98 4.44 12.37
N HIS A 42 -5.89 3.67 12.49
CA HIS A 42 -4.52 4.17 12.65
C HIS A 42 -3.77 4.34 11.31
N LYS A 43 -4.43 4.07 10.17
CA LYS A 43 -3.84 4.22 8.83
C LYS A 43 -4.25 5.53 8.18
N GLY A 44 -3.33 6.18 7.50
CA GLY A 44 -3.64 7.25 6.56
C GLY A 44 -4.17 6.71 5.22
N GLN A 45 -4.64 7.63 4.39
CA GLN A 45 -4.84 7.35 2.96
C GLN A 45 -3.51 6.87 2.36
N LEU A 46 -3.55 5.78 1.58
CA LEU A 46 -2.36 5.37 0.84
C LEU A 46 -2.12 6.37 -0.30
N GLU A 47 -0.90 6.88 -0.37
CA GLU A 47 -0.42 7.78 -1.41
C GLU A 47 0.71 7.12 -2.19
N CYS A 48 1.01 7.64 -3.38
CA CYS A 48 2.16 7.22 -4.18
C CYS A 48 3.06 8.41 -4.47
N TRP A 49 4.33 8.30 -4.08
CA TRP A 49 5.37 9.24 -4.45
C TRP A 49 6.25 8.61 -5.51
N LEU A 50 6.35 9.28 -6.65
CA LEU A 50 7.23 8.87 -7.74
C LEU A 50 8.48 9.74 -7.71
N LEU A 51 9.63 9.14 -7.38
CA LEU A 51 10.93 9.79 -7.49
C LEU A 51 11.48 9.54 -8.89
N LYS A 52 12.05 10.58 -9.50
CA LYS A 52 12.54 10.54 -10.87
C LYS A 52 13.94 11.14 -10.99
N TYR A 53 14.75 10.50 -11.81
CA TYR A 53 16.01 11.03 -12.30
C TYR A 53 16.00 10.89 -13.82
N THR A 54 15.87 12.02 -14.52
CA THR A 54 15.60 12.04 -15.97
C THR A 54 16.66 12.82 -16.73
N THR A 55 16.45 13.01 -18.03
CA THR A 55 17.31 13.85 -18.88
C THR A 55 17.29 15.33 -18.48
N GLU A 56 16.32 15.77 -17.67
CA GLU A 56 16.32 17.10 -17.05
C GLU A 56 17.42 17.23 -15.99
N ASP A 57 17.77 16.13 -15.32
CA ASP A 57 18.81 16.07 -14.28
C ASP A 57 20.19 15.79 -14.89
N ASP A 58 20.27 14.93 -15.92
CA ASP A 58 21.50 14.62 -16.67
C ASP A 58 21.21 14.42 -18.17
N PRO A 59 21.59 15.37 -19.04
CA PRO A 59 21.36 15.28 -20.48
C PRO A 59 22.00 14.07 -21.18
N ASN A 60 23.01 13.43 -20.56
CA ASN A 60 23.69 12.25 -21.10
C ASN A 60 23.15 10.94 -20.53
N LEU A 61 22.07 11.00 -19.74
CA LEU A 61 21.47 9.82 -19.14
C LEU A 61 20.92 8.89 -20.23
N PRO A 62 21.36 7.62 -20.28
CA PRO A 62 20.89 6.70 -21.31
C PRO A 62 19.41 6.35 -21.16
N GLU A 63 18.96 6.14 -19.92
CA GLU A 63 17.57 5.79 -19.58
C GLU A 63 17.20 6.44 -18.25
N PRO A 64 15.99 7.05 -18.13
CA PRO A 64 15.48 7.57 -16.87
C PRO A 64 15.39 6.51 -15.78
N ILE A 65 15.61 6.92 -14.53
CA ILE A 65 15.53 6.05 -13.35
C ILE A 65 14.36 6.50 -12.48
N TYR A 66 13.51 5.55 -12.10
CA TYR A 66 12.31 5.82 -11.32
C TYR A 66 12.18 4.87 -10.14
N ILE A 67 11.65 5.38 -9.03
CA ILE A 67 11.21 4.58 -7.88
C ILE A 67 9.81 5.05 -7.50
N ALA A 68 8.89 4.11 -7.32
CA ALA A 68 7.59 4.36 -6.71
C ALA A 68 7.63 4.02 -5.21
N LEU A 69 7.10 4.92 -4.38
CA LEU A 69 6.92 4.73 -2.95
C LEU A 69 5.44 4.84 -2.60
N PHE A 70 4.84 3.74 -2.20
CA PHE A 70 3.51 3.73 -1.60
C PHE A 70 3.65 4.04 -0.10
N VAL A 71 3.04 5.14 0.33
CA VAL A 71 3.22 5.68 1.67
C VAL A 71 1.90 5.83 2.39
N ASP A 72 1.91 5.57 3.69
CA ASP A 72 0.80 5.89 4.56
C ASP A 72 0.87 7.39 4.88
N SER A 73 -0.09 8.18 4.39
CA SER A 73 -0.12 9.65 4.57
C SER A 73 0.01 10.11 6.03
N GLU A 74 -0.49 9.35 7.00
CA GLU A 74 -0.31 9.69 8.42
C GLU A 74 1.12 9.42 8.90
N SER A 75 1.77 8.39 8.37
CA SER A 75 3.18 8.09 8.66
C SER A 75 4.13 9.13 8.06
N VAL A 76 3.74 9.76 6.95
CA VAL A 76 4.56 10.73 6.22
C VAL A 76 4.12 12.19 6.35
N LYS A 77 3.17 12.52 7.22
CA LYS A 77 2.65 13.90 7.37
C LYS A 77 3.69 14.98 7.68
N ASN A 78 4.82 14.58 8.27
CA ASN A 78 5.95 15.45 8.60
C ASN A 78 7.19 15.18 7.73
N TYR A 79 7.06 14.36 6.68
CA TYR A 79 8.13 14.09 5.74
C TYR A 79 8.09 15.12 4.62
N ASP A 80 9.26 15.56 4.20
CA ASP A 80 9.42 16.36 3.00
C ASP A 80 9.81 15.45 1.83
N ARG A 81 8.89 15.29 0.88
CA ARG A 81 9.11 14.51 -0.35
C ARG A 81 10.28 15.11 -1.15
N ASP A 82 10.40 16.43 -1.21
CA ASP A 82 11.41 17.09 -2.04
C ASP A 82 12.81 16.83 -1.50
N THR A 83 12.95 16.79 -0.17
CA THR A 83 14.19 16.36 0.50
C THR A 83 14.55 14.92 0.13
N LEU A 84 13.59 13.99 0.13
CA LEU A 84 13.86 12.60 -0.28
C LEU A 84 14.26 12.51 -1.76
N GLU A 85 13.60 13.27 -2.64
CA GLU A 85 13.94 13.33 -4.06
C GLU A 85 15.34 13.90 -4.27
N TYR A 86 15.75 14.90 -3.49
CA TYR A 86 17.12 15.41 -3.48
C TYR A 86 18.14 14.32 -3.12
N PHE A 87 17.94 13.56 -2.05
CA PHE A 87 18.85 12.47 -1.66
C PHE A 87 18.90 11.35 -2.70
N PHE A 88 17.76 11.02 -3.31
CA PHE A 88 17.70 10.07 -4.42
C PHE A 88 18.55 10.53 -5.61
N LYS A 89 18.43 11.80 -6.01
CA LYS A 89 19.24 12.37 -7.09
C LYS A 89 20.72 12.45 -6.74
N ASP A 90 21.06 12.84 -5.52
CA ASP A 90 22.44 12.88 -5.03
C ASP A 90 23.09 11.49 -5.05
N TYR A 91 22.38 10.47 -4.57
CA TYR A 91 22.84 9.07 -4.65
C TYR A 91 23.14 8.66 -6.09
N ILE A 92 22.22 8.91 -7.02
CA ILE A 92 22.43 8.59 -8.43
C ILE A 92 23.63 9.36 -8.98
N ASN A 93 23.76 10.65 -8.67
CA ASN A 93 24.88 11.50 -9.10
C ASN A 93 26.24 10.97 -8.64
N ASN A 94 26.30 10.36 -7.46
CA ASN A 94 27.52 9.77 -6.91
C ASN A 94 27.86 8.39 -7.51
N LEU A 95 26.97 7.76 -8.27
CA LEU A 95 27.29 6.52 -9.00
C LEU A 95 28.30 6.78 -10.12
N SER A 96 29.35 5.96 -10.17
CA SER A 96 30.35 5.97 -11.25
C SER A 96 29.77 5.66 -12.64
N ASN A 97 28.68 4.89 -12.68
CA ASN A 97 27.88 4.63 -13.86
C ASN A 97 26.41 4.52 -13.45
N LYS A 98 25.53 5.31 -14.08
CA LYS A 98 24.11 5.39 -13.69
C LYS A 98 23.36 4.08 -13.93
N LYS A 99 23.82 3.25 -14.87
CA LYS A 99 23.30 1.89 -15.10
C LYS A 99 23.50 0.94 -13.91
N ASN A 100 24.36 1.29 -12.95
CA ASN A 100 24.60 0.51 -11.74
C ASN A 100 23.59 0.81 -10.63
N PHE A 101 22.60 1.68 -10.87
CA PHE A 101 21.53 1.89 -9.91
C PHE A 101 20.86 0.56 -9.53
N LYS A 102 20.68 0.37 -8.23
CA LYS A 102 19.96 -0.74 -7.61
C LYS A 102 19.19 -0.20 -6.42
N LEU A 103 17.89 -0.47 -6.35
CA LEU A 103 17.05 0.01 -5.27
C LEU A 103 17.57 -0.39 -3.87
N ASN A 104 17.97 -1.64 -3.68
CA ASN A 104 18.47 -2.10 -2.38
C ASN A 104 19.74 -1.37 -1.93
N ASN A 105 20.60 -0.95 -2.88
CA ASN A 105 21.78 -0.17 -2.55
C ASN A 105 21.41 1.26 -2.16
N PHE A 106 20.42 1.85 -2.83
CA PHE A 106 19.87 3.16 -2.44
C PHE A 106 19.26 3.11 -1.04
N ILE A 107 18.40 2.13 -0.76
CA ILE A 107 17.77 1.95 0.56
C ILE A 107 18.84 1.82 1.65
N LYS A 108 19.85 0.99 1.40
CA LYS A 108 20.98 0.81 2.32
C LYS A 108 21.76 2.11 2.53
N GLU A 109 22.03 2.88 1.47
CA GLU A 109 22.72 4.17 1.60
C GLU A 109 21.93 5.15 2.48
N MET A 110 20.59 5.18 2.34
CA MET A 110 19.75 6.03 3.19
C MET A 110 19.84 5.61 4.67
N GLU A 111 19.82 4.30 4.94
CA GLU A 111 20.01 3.76 6.29
C GLU A 111 21.39 4.12 6.86
N ASP A 112 22.47 3.91 6.08
CA ASP A 112 23.85 4.17 6.49
C ASP A 112 24.10 5.68 6.73
N THR A 113 23.44 6.55 5.95
CA THR A 113 23.52 8.02 6.08
C THR A 113 22.48 8.61 7.05
N LYS A 114 21.66 7.77 7.69
CA LYS A 114 20.59 8.16 8.62
C LYS A 114 19.50 9.05 8.00
N VAL A 115 19.35 8.99 6.67
CA VAL A 115 18.20 9.57 5.98
C VAL A 115 17.00 8.67 6.28
N VAL A 116 15.95 9.26 6.86
CA VAL A 116 14.76 8.51 7.24
C VAL A 116 13.91 8.25 6.00
N LEU A 117 13.76 6.98 5.64
CA LEU A 117 12.81 6.54 4.61
C LEU A 117 11.40 6.39 5.20
N PRO A 118 10.34 6.55 4.38
CA PRO A 118 8.99 6.16 4.77
C PRO A 118 8.95 4.72 5.31
N GLN A 119 8.02 4.44 6.22
CA GLN A 119 7.85 3.12 6.80
C GLN A 119 7.76 2.05 5.70
N GLN A 120 8.53 0.98 5.82
CA GLN A 120 8.46 -0.15 4.90
C GLN A 120 7.33 -1.11 5.29
N PHE A 121 6.52 -1.50 4.32
CA PHE A 121 5.43 -2.47 4.47
C PHE A 121 5.11 -3.09 3.11
N ASN A 122 4.26 -4.13 3.11
CA ASN A 122 3.81 -4.77 1.88
C ASN A 122 2.46 -4.19 1.42
N VAL A 123 2.32 -4.06 0.11
CA VAL A 123 1.09 -3.65 -0.59
C VAL A 123 0.69 -4.72 -1.58
N GLU A 124 -0.62 -4.84 -1.80
CA GLU A 124 -1.14 -5.53 -2.98
C GLU A 124 -1.30 -4.51 -4.11
N ILE A 125 -0.72 -4.78 -5.28
CA ILE A 125 -0.82 -3.90 -6.45
C ILE A 125 -1.53 -4.65 -7.56
N ASN A 126 -2.67 -4.12 -7.99
CA ASN A 126 -3.43 -4.60 -9.14
C ASN A 126 -3.32 -3.57 -10.27
N MET A 127 -2.91 -4.03 -11.46
CA MET A 127 -2.68 -3.19 -12.62
C MET A 127 -3.45 -3.69 -13.84
N HIS A 128 -3.93 -2.75 -14.64
CA HIS A 128 -4.42 -2.99 -16.00
C HIS A 128 -3.50 -2.24 -16.98
N ILE A 129 -2.88 -2.95 -17.93
CA ILE A 129 -1.83 -2.39 -18.81
C ILE A 129 -2.32 -2.40 -20.26
N ASN A 130 -2.56 -1.23 -20.86
CA ASN A 130 -2.96 -1.01 -22.27
C ASN A 130 -4.29 -1.64 -22.73
N ASP A 131 -4.56 -2.90 -22.38
CA ASP A 131 -5.77 -3.67 -22.64
C ASP A 131 -6.45 -3.96 -21.29
N PRO A 132 -7.76 -3.71 -21.12
CA PRO A 132 -8.50 -4.06 -19.90
C PRO A 132 -8.33 -5.51 -19.45
N GLU A 133 -8.11 -6.44 -20.39
CA GLU A 133 -7.92 -7.87 -20.10
C GLU A 133 -6.51 -8.21 -19.62
N MET A 134 -5.51 -7.37 -19.91
CA MET A 134 -4.15 -7.56 -19.44
C MET A 134 -4.02 -7.05 -18.00
N THR A 135 -4.34 -7.95 -17.07
CA THR A 135 -4.23 -7.71 -15.63
C THR A 135 -2.94 -8.30 -15.06
N MET A 136 -2.34 -7.57 -14.12
CA MET A 136 -1.20 -8.04 -13.34
C MET A 136 -1.46 -7.79 -11.87
N LEU A 137 -1.19 -8.80 -11.05
CA LEU A 137 -1.36 -8.76 -9.60
C LEU A 137 -0.03 -9.03 -8.89
N LEU A 138 0.39 -8.12 -8.04
CA LEU A 138 1.52 -8.27 -7.11
C LEU A 138 0.95 -8.34 -5.69
N LYS A 139 0.85 -9.54 -5.10
CA LYS A 139 0.11 -9.75 -3.85
C LYS A 139 0.78 -9.21 -2.58
N GLU A 140 2.08 -9.39 -2.43
CA GLU A 140 2.85 -8.98 -1.25
C GLU A 140 4.11 -8.24 -1.71
N HIS A 141 3.90 -7.09 -2.34
CA HIS A 141 4.97 -6.31 -2.95
C HIS A 141 5.50 -5.27 -1.97
N ASN A 142 6.80 -5.02 -1.97
CA ASN A 142 7.38 -3.95 -1.15
C ASN A 142 6.78 -2.60 -1.57
N ASN A 143 6.44 -1.76 -0.58
CA ASN A 143 5.88 -0.44 -0.83
C ASN A 143 6.87 0.51 -1.54
N ILE A 144 8.17 0.27 -1.43
CA ILE A 144 9.21 0.96 -2.22
C ILE A 144 9.67 0.03 -3.34
N THR A 145 9.59 0.49 -4.59
CA THR A 145 9.83 -0.38 -5.75
C THR A 145 10.38 0.36 -6.98
N ASP A 146 11.33 -0.29 -7.67
CA ASP A 146 11.84 0.06 -9.00
C ASP A 146 11.33 -0.92 -10.08
N ASN A 147 10.29 -1.71 -9.77
CA ASN A 147 9.64 -2.59 -10.74
C ASN A 147 9.18 -1.78 -11.97
N SER A 148 9.76 -2.11 -13.12
CA SER A 148 9.57 -1.37 -14.37
C SER A 148 8.10 -1.29 -14.77
N THR A 149 7.31 -2.36 -14.59
CA THR A 149 5.89 -2.35 -14.93
C THR A 149 5.09 -1.39 -14.06
N VAL A 150 5.36 -1.34 -12.76
CA VAL A 150 4.71 -0.40 -11.83
C VAL A 150 5.05 1.03 -12.22
N THR A 151 6.34 1.33 -12.43
CA THR A 151 6.78 2.68 -12.79
C THR A 151 6.25 3.08 -14.17
N ASP A 152 6.26 2.17 -15.14
CA ASP A 152 5.76 2.44 -16.50
C ASP A 152 4.29 2.83 -16.50
N VAL A 153 3.43 2.16 -15.71
CA VAL A 153 2.02 2.54 -15.59
C VAL A 153 1.89 3.95 -15.00
N LEU A 154 2.66 4.25 -13.96
CA LEU A 154 2.63 5.56 -13.27
C LEU A 154 3.17 6.72 -14.15
N ILE A 155 4.08 6.44 -15.08
CA ILE A 155 4.74 7.46 -15.92
C ILE A 155 4.05 7.63 -17.27
N ASN A 156 3.77 6.53 -17.96
CA ASN A 156 3.37 6.57 -19.36
C ASN A 156 1.90 6.94 -19.56
N ASN A 157 1.13 7.12 -18.47
CA ASN A 157 -0.32 7.35 -18.53
C ASN A 157 -0.98 6.33 -19.48
N THR A 158 -0.61 5.07 -19.32
CA THR A 158 -1.22 3.96 -20.06
C THR A 158 -1.64 2.88 -19.07
N GLY A 159 -2.93 2.82 -18.79
CA GLY A 159 -3.51 1.84 -17.87
C GLY A 159 -4.01 2.40 -16.55
N SER A 160 -4.14 1.52 -15.57
CA SER A 160 -4.54 1.87 -14.21
C SER A 160 -3.81 1.01 -13.19
N LEU A 161 -3.63 1.57 -12.00
CA LEU A 161 -2.99 0.91 -10.88
C LEU A 161 -3.81 1.17 -9.62
N THR A 162 -4.11 0.11 -8.89
CA THR A 162 -4.67 0.18 -7.54
C THR A 162 -3.68 -0.46 -6.59
N ALA A 163 -3.22 0.29 -5.59
CA ALA A 163 -2.41 -0.23 -4.50
C ALA A 163 -3.21 -0.23 -3.21
N SER A 164 -3.20 -1.34 -2.50
CA SER A 164 -3.98 -1.55 -1.28
C SER A 164 -3.08 -2.01 -0.16
N TYR A 165 -3.39 -1.59 1.07
CA TYR A 165 -2.77 -2.21 2.23
C TYR A 165 -3.17 -3.69 2.34
N ILE A 166 -2.35 -4.47 3.02
CA ILE A 166 -2.63 -5.88 3.32
C ILE A 166 -2.88 -6.03 4.82
N TYR A 167 -4.02 -6.61 5.18
CA TYR A 167 -4.34 -7.02 6.55
C TYR A 167 -4.72 -8.49 6.57
N ASN A 168 -4.02 -9.28 7.39
CA ASN A 168 -4.18 -10.74 7.47
C ASN A 168 -4.15 -11.45 6.09
N GLY A 169 -3.27 -11.02 5.19
CA GLY A 169 -3.10 -11.60 3.85
C GLY A 169 -4.15 -11.18 2.82
N HIS A 170 -5.00 -10.22 3.15
CA HIS A 170 -6.04 -9.71 2.25
C HIS A 170 -5.84 -8.21 1.98
N ALA A 171 -6.02 -7.82 0.72
CA ALA A 171 -6.08 -6.41 0.34
C ALA A 171 -7.28 -5.72 0.99
N ILE A 172 -7.03 -4.53 1.54
CA ILE A 172 -8.04 -3.67 2.15
C ILE A 172 -8.36 -2.56 1.15
N PRO A 173 -9.57 -2.55 0.55
CA PRO A 173 -9.96 -1.54 -0.43
C PRO A 173 -10.15 -0.16 0.20
N GLU A 174 -10.45 -0.11 1.49
CA GLU A 174 -10.51 1.14 2.23
C GLU A 174 -9.13 1.80 2.25
N LYS A 175 -9.07 3.09 1.88
CA LYS A 175 -7.84 3.89 1.82
C LYS A 175 -6.82 3.44 0.76
N GLN A 176 -7.23 2.66 -0.24
CA GLN A 176 -6.38 2.29 -1.37
C GLN A 176 -5.96 3.52 -2.19
N PHE A 177 -4.75 3.48 -2.76
CA PHE A 177 -4.33 4.40 -3.79
C PHE A 177 -4.87 3.94 -5.14
N THR A 178 -5.41 4.85 -5.94
CA THR A 178 -5.87 4.55 -7.30
C THR A 178 -5.29 5.56 -8.26
N TYR A 179 -4.60 5.06 -9.26
CA TYR A 179 -4.08 5.82 -10.39
C TYR A 179 -4.79 5.35 -11.66
N LYS A 180 -5.29 6.30 -12.44
CA LYS A 180 -5.86 6.07 -13.77
C LYS A 180 -5.23 7.07 -14.72
N ALA A 181 -4.63 6.54 -15.77
CA ALA A 181 -4.18 7.36 -16.88
C ALA A 181 -5.34 8.16 -17.51
N ASN A 182 -5.08 9.42 -17.87
CA ASN A 182 -5.97 10.28 -18.68
C ASN A 182 -7.37 10.53 -18.10
N GLN A 183 -7.49 10.76 -16.79
CA GLN A 183 -8.71 11.33 -16.19
C GLN A 183 -8.71 12.85 -16.23
#